data_AF-A0A357YV04-F1
#
_entry.id   AF-A0A357YV04-F1
#
_cell.length_a   1.000
_cell.length_b   1.000
_cell.length_c   1.000
_cell.angle_alpha   90.00
_cell.angle_beta   90.00
_cell.angle_gamma   90.00
#
_symmetry.space_group_name_H-M   'P 1'
#
loop_
_entity.id
_entity.type
_entity.pdbx_description
1 polymer ?
#
loop_
_entity_poly.entity_id
_entity_poly.type
_entity_poly.pdbx_seq_one_letter_code
_entity_poly.pdbx_strand_id
1 'polypeptide(L)'
;MDDKTEIIKDLIGKFQTTARKYCQIEALPIRVNEDVTASTREVHMIQAIGNSKNIGVTELAQVFGTSKSAASQLVSRLSKKGFLKKRPARANNKEVRLVLTELGWEAYKAHDRLHRDDMAYLMSRLQTFSLSQIAVMAVMFEALDEIMAQRLTKQIRE
;
A
#
# COMPACT_ATOMS: atom_id res chain seq x y z
N MET A 1 -37.33 12.86 0.67
CA MET A 1 -36.36 12.30 -0.29
C MET A 1 -34.93 12.69 0.10
N ASP A 2 -34.62 12.67 1.41
CA ASP A 2 -33.37 13.24 1.98
C ASP A 2 -32.49 12.19 2.67
N ASP A 3 -33.05 11.10 3.19
CA ASP A 3 -32.33 10.16 4.06
C ASP A 3 -31.17 9.42 3.37
N LYS A 4 -31.41 8.91 2.14
CA LYS A 4 -30.38 8.17 1.39
C LYS A 4 -29.18 9.05 1.02
N THR A 5 -29.42 10.30 0.66
CA THR A 5 -28.35 11.23 0.27
C THR A 5 -27.48 11.58 1.48
N GLU A 6 -28.10 11.81 2.65
CA GLU A 6 -27.36 12.07 3.88
C GLU A 6 -26.55 10.86 4.34
N ILE A 7 -27.11 9.64 4.27
CA ILE A 7 -26.37 8.40 4.55
C ILE A 7 -25.14 8.26 3.65
N ILE A 8 -25.26 8.60 2.36
CA ILE A 8 -24.14 8.57 1.41
C ILE A 8 -23.06 9.59 1.80
N LYS A 9 -23.44 10.83 2.14
CA LYS A 9 -22.50 11.87 2.57
C LYS A 9 -21.76 11.47 3.85
N ASP A 10 -22.48 10.93 4.83
CA ASP A 10 -21.90 10.46 6.08
C ASP A 10 -20.89 9.33 5.84
N LEU A 11 -21.19 8.42 4.92
CA LEU A 11 -20.27 7.35 4.56
C LEU A 11 -18.99 7.89 3.91
N ILE A 12 -19.11 8.87 3.00
CA ILE A 12 -17.96 9.56 2.39
C ILE A 12 -17.13 10.25 3.49
N GLY A 13 -17.76 10.93 4.45
CA GLY A 13 -17.08 11.58 5.57
C GLY A 13 -16.31 10.59 6.47
N LYS A 14 -16.91 9.42 6.73
CA LYS A 14 -16.24 8.32 7.46
C LYS A 14 -15.03 7.81 6.69
N PHE A 15 -15.17 7.57 5.39
CA PHE A 15 -14.06 7.16 4.52
C PHE A 15 -12.91 8.17 4.56
N GLN A 16 -13.19 9.46 4.38
CA GLN A 16 -12.16 10.52 4.44
C GLN A 16 -11.45 10.56 5.78
N THR A 17 -12.18 10.37 6.87
CA THR A 17 -11.61 10.34 8.22
C THR A 17 -10.71 9.13 8.43
N THR A 18 -11.14 7.95 7.96
CA THR A 18 -10.33 6.73 7.97
C THR A 18 -9.08 6.88 7.10
N ALA A 19 -9.20 7.43 5.89
CA ALA A 19 -8.09 7.68 4.98
C ALA A 19 -7.05 8.65 5.59
N ARG A 20 -7.49 9.71 6.28
CA ARG A 20 -6.59 10.62 7.01
C ARG A 20 -5.80 9.89 8.10
N LYS A 21 -6.45 9.05 8.91
CA LYS A 21 -5.77 8.22 9.92
C LYS A 21 -4.78 7.26 9.29
N TYR A 22 -5.16 6.61 8.19
CA TYR A 22 -4.28 5.72 7.43
C TYR A 22 -3.03 6.46 6.94
N CYS A 23 -3.18 7.64 6.34
CA CYS A 23 -2.06 8.47 5.91
C CYS A 23 -1.12 8.89 7.06
N GLN A 24 -1.66 9.11 8.27
CA GLN A 24 -0.83 9.38 9.44
C GLN A 24 -0.05 8.13 9.88
N ILE A 25 -0.69 6.96 9.88
CA ILE A 25 -0.06 5.68 10.21
C ILE A 25 1.07 5.35 9.22
N GLU A 26 0.89 5.65 7.93
CA GLU A 26 1.91 5.46 6.88
C GLU A 26 3.23 6.20 7.16
N ALA A 27 3.16 7.30 7.92
CA ALA A 27 4.32 8.11 8.31
C ALA A 27 4.98 7.64 9.62
N LEU A 28 4.33 6.77 10.40
CA LEU A 28 4.86 6.30 11.67
C LEU A 28 6.12 5.44 11.45
N PRO A 29 7.12 5.54 12.35
CA PRO A 29 8.29 4.70 12.29
C PRO A 29 7.99 3.30 12.84
N ILE A 30 8.50 2.29 12.14
CA ILE A 30 8.60 0.91 12.58
C ILE A 30 10.07 0.63 12.89
N ARG A 31 10.32 0.14 14.11
CA ARG A 31 11.64 -0.36 14.50
C ARG A 31 11.87 -1.73 13.84
N VAL A 32 12.87 -1.80 12.97
CA VAL A 32 13.24 -3.04 12.27
C VAL A 32 14.16 -3.89 13.16
N ASN A 33 15.20 -3.26 13.71
CA ASN A 33 16.13 -3.86 14.68
C ASN A 33 16.68 -2.77 15.62
N GLU A 34 17.80 -3.03 16.31
CA GLU A 34 18.33 -2.10 17.32
C GLU A 34 18.68 -0.72 16.74
N ASP A 35 19.26 -0.70 15.53
CA ASP A 35 19.83 0.49 14.88
C ASP A 35 19.01 1.00 13.70
N VAL A 36 18.07 0.21 13.19
CA VAL A 36 17.36 0.50 11.93
C VAL A 36 15.87 0.74 12.17
N THR A 37 15.38 1.85 11.60
CA THR A 37 13.95 2.18 11.51
C THR A 37 13.54 2.42 10.06
N ALA A 38 12.30 2.09 9.73
CA ALA A 38 11.67 2.39 8.44
C ALA A 38 10.26 2.93 8.68
N SER A 39 9.75 3.79 7.80
CA SER A 39 8.34 4.22 7.95
C SER A 39 7.38 3.08 7.58
N THR A 40 6.15 3.08 8.10
CA THR A 40 5.12 2.10 7.73
C THR A 40 4.94 1.99 6.22
N ARG A 41 4.94 3.12 5.49
CA ARG A 41 4.94 3.16 4.01
C ARG A 41 6.12 2.40 3.38
N GLU A 42 7.33 2.64 3.89
CA GLU A 42 8.54 1.96 3.40
C GLU A 42 8.41 0.45 3.60
N VAL A 43 7.88 0.05 4.75
CA VAL A 43 7.69 -1.34 5.13
C VAL A 43 6.57 -2.02 4.33
N HIS A 44 5.46 -1.35 4.03
CA HIS A 44 4.45 -1.87 3.10
C HIS A 44 5.03 -2.14 1.72
N MET A 45 5.90 -1.26 1.20
CA MET A 45 6.60 -1.51 -0.06
C MET A 45 7.54 -2.72 0.02
N ILE A 46 8.26 -2.88 1.13
CA ILE A 46 9.09 -4.07 1.39
C ILE A 46 8.21 -5.34 1.39
N GLN A 47 7.03 -5.31 2.02
CA GLN A 47 6.10 -6.43 2.01
C GLN A 47 5.59 -6.79 0.63
N ALA A 48 5.20 -5.80 -0.18
CA ALA A 48 4.76 -6.04 -1.55
C ALA A 48 5.85 -6.73 -2.40
N ILE A 49 7.11 -6.37 -2.18
CA ILE A 49 8.26 -7.03 -2.82
C ILE A 49 8.42 -8.46 -2.28
N GLY A 50 8.37 -8.66 -0.96
CA GLY A 50 8.52 -9.98 -0.33
C GLY A 50 7.41 -10.97 -0.70
N ASN A 51 6.19 -10.48 -0.90
CA ASN A 51 5.02 -11.28 -1.30
C ASN A 51 5.01 -11.62 -2.81
N SER A 52 5.86 -10.97 -3.60
CA SER A 52 5.89 -11.13 -5.05
C SER A 52 7.12 -11.89 -5.50
N LYS A 53 6.96 -12.92 -6.34
CA LYS A 53 8.11 -13.72 -6.81
C LYS A 53 9.03 -12.97 -7.78
N ASN A 54 8.59 -11.86 -8.41
CA ASN A 54 9.38 -11.15 -9.42
C ASN A 54 8.87 -9.73 -9.76
N ILE A 55 8.66 -8.86 -8.76
CA ILE A 55 8.07 -7.53 -9.00
C ILE A 55 9.11 -6.51 -9.51
N GLY A 56 8.69 -5.65 -10.44
CA GLY A 56 9.45 -4.50 -10.92
C GLY A 56 8.86 -3.18 -10.41
N VAL A 57 9.45 -2.06 -10.81
CA VAL A 57 9.01 -0.71 -10.38
C VAL A 57 7.64 -0.35 -10.97
N THR A 58 7.34 -0.80 -12.19
CA THR A 58 6.06 -0.51 -12.84
C THR A 58 4.93 -1.24 -12.13
N GLU A 59 5.11 -2.52 -11.84
CA GLU A 59 4.14 -3.34 -11.12
C GLU A 59 3.95 -2.84 -9.69
N LEU A 60 5.02 -2.40 -9.00
CA LEU A 60 4.88 -1.74 -7.70
C LEU A 60 4.07 -0.45 -7.78
N ALA A 61 4.27 0.37 -8.81
CA ALA A 61 3.50 1.60 -8.98
C ALA A 61 2.00 1.31 -9.10
N GLN A 62 1.63 0.25 -9.82
CA GLN A 62 0.25 -0.23 -9.94
C GLN A 62 -0.31 -0.73 -8.60
N VAL A 63 0.43 -1.58 -7.88
CA VAL A 63 0.01 -2.10 -6.56
C VAL A 63 -0.27 -0.99 -5.56
N PHE A 64 0.51 0.10 -5.60
CA PHE A 64 0.38 1.22 -4.67
C PHE A 64 -0.50 2.37 -5.20
N GLY A 65 -1.10 2.25 -6.39
CA GLY A 65 -1.88 3.33 -7.01
C GLY A 65 -1.09 4.64 -7.15
N THR A 66 0.22 4.56 -7.41
CA THR A 66 1.13 5.71 -7.45
C THR A 66 1.82 5.83 -8.80
N SER A 67 2.49 6.96 -9.04
CA SER A 67 3.25 7.16 -10.28
C SER A 67 4.52 6.31 -10.30
N LYS A 68 4.96 5.93 -11.51
CA LYS A 68 6.24 5.23 -11.68
C LYS A 68 7.43 6.04 -11.11
N SER A 69 7.37 7.37 -11.17
CA SER A 69 8.42 8.22 -10.59
C SER A 69 8.44 8.14 -9.06
N ALA A 70 7.28 8.22 -8.40
CA ALA A 70 7.17 8.09 -6.95
C ALA A 70 7.61 6.70 -6.47
N ALA A 71 7.16 5.64 -7.14
CA ALA A 71 7.61 4.28 -6.86
C ALA A 71 9.14 4.13 -7.03
N SER A 72 9.70 4.67 -8.12
CA SER A 72 11.14 4.64 -8.38
C SER A 72 11.96 5.37 -7.31
N GLN A 73 11.48 6.53 -6.85
CA GLN A 73 12.10 7.28 -5.76
C GLN A 73 12.11 6.48 -4.45
N LEU A 74 11.00 5.84 -4.09
CA LEU A 74 10.91 5.02 -2.89
C LEU A 74 11.81 3.79 -2.98
N VAL A 75 11.82 3.10 -4.13
CA VAL A 75 12.73 1.98 -4.41
C VAL A 75 14.20 2.40 -4.30
N SER A 76 14.56 3.57 -4.83
CA SER A 76 15.91 4.11 -4.73
C SER A 76 16.31 4.35 -3.27
N ARG A 77 15.40 4.93 -2.47
CA ARG A 77 15.61 5.17 -1.04
C ARG A 77 15.79 3.85 -0.27
N LEU A 78 14.91 2.88 -0.49
CA LEU A 78 14.99 1.55 0.14
C LEU A 78 16.27 0.81 -0.24
N SER A 79 16.72 0.93 -1.50
CA SER A 79 17.98 0.36 -1.95
C SER A 79 19.18 1.01 -1.26
N LYS A 80 19.19 2.35 -1.13
CA LYS A 80 20.24 3.08 -0.40
C LYS A 80 20.29 2.72 1.08
N LYS A 81 19.14 2.49 1.71
CA LYS A 81 19.02 2.00 3.09
C LYS A 81 19.38 0.52 3.25
N GLY A 82 19.66 -0.19 2.16
CA GLY A 82 20.07 -1.60 2.20
C GLY A 82 18.93 -2.62 2.34
N PHE A 83 17.66 -2.22 2.27
CA PHE A 83 16.51 -3.13 2.39
C PHE A 83 16.28 -3.99 1.14
N LEU A 84 16.70 -3.51 -0.03
CA LEU A 84 16.49 -4.21 -1.29
C LEU A 84 17.66 -4.02 -2.25
N LYS A 85 17.72 -4.90 -3.24
CA LYS A 85 18.62 -4.81 -4.38
C LYS A 85 17.87 -4.95 -5.70
N LYS A 86 18.42 -4.30 -6.72
CA LYS A 86 17.97 -4.38 -8.10
C LYS A 86 18.72 -5.52 -8.80
N ARG A 87 18.00 -6.46 -9.43
CA ARG A 87 18.59 -7.48 -10.31
C ARG A 87 18.08 -7.30 -11.73
N PRO A 88 18.90 -7.54 -12.77
CA PRO A 88 18.41 -7.65 -14.13
C PRO A 88 17.42 -8.82 -14.24
N ALA A 89 16.34 -8.64 -15.00
CA ALA A 89 15.43 -9.72 -15.32
C ALA A 89 16.13 -10.72 -16.25
N ARG A 90 16.00 -12.02 -15.96
CA ARG A 90 16.63 -13.10 -16.76
C ARG A 90 16.21 -13.07 -18.24
N ALA A 91 14.99 -12.61 -18.53
CA ALA A 91 14.43 -12.58 -19.88
C ALA A 91 14.73 -11.28 -20.65
N ASN A 92 15.04 -10.19 -19.96
CA ASN A 92 15.28 -8.88 -20.56
C ASN A 92 16.18 -8.03 -19.65
N ASN A 93 17.44 -7.83 -20.06
CA ASN A 93 18.41 -7.06 -19.26
C ASN A 93 18.04 -5.58 -19.09
N LYS A 94 17.04 -5.07 -19.83
CA LYS A 94 16.49 -3.72 -19.65
C LYS A 94 15.45 -3.65 -18.52
N GLU A 95 14.92 -4.78 -18.07
CA GLU A 95 13.97 -4.84 -16.96
C GLU A 95 14.68 -5.10 -15.64
N VAL A 96 14.35 -4.28 -14.64
CA VAL A 96 14.89 -4.40 -13.29
C VAL A 96 13.85 -5.04 -12.38
N ARG A 97 14.27 -6.11 -11.71
CA ARG A 97 13.49 -6.83 -10.70
C ARG A 97 14.02 -6.51 -9.31
N LEU A 98 13.12 -6.46 -8.34
CA LEU A 98 13.42 -6.09 -6.98
C LEU A 98 13.46 -7.32 -6.10
N VAL A 99 14.49 -7.41 -5.27
CA VAL A 99 14.68 -8.52 -4.35
C VAL A 99 15.06 -7.96 -2.99
N LEU A 100 14.43 -8.45 -1.93
CA LEU A 100 14.79 -8.09 -0.56
C LEU A 100 16.19 -8.60 -0.21
N THR A 101 16.90 -7.82 0.60
CA THR A 101 18.11 -8.27 1.31
C THR A 101 17.71 -8.96 2.62
N GLU A 102 18.69 -9.41 3.40
CA GLU A 102 18.44 -9.91 4.76
C GLU A 102 17.79 -8.84 5.63
N LEU A 103 18.30 -7.60 5.61
CA LEU A 103 17.70 -6.45 6.29
C LEU A 103 16.26 -6.17 5.80
N GLY A 104 16.00 -6.34 4.49
CA GLY A 104 14.65 -6.26 3.93
C GLY A 104 13.70 -7.29 4.54
N TRP A 105 14.16 -8.53 4.74
CA TRP A 105 13.37 -9.58 5.38
C TRP A 105 13.18 -9.37 6.88
N GLU A 106 14.12 -8.71 7.57
CA GLU A 106 13.92 -8.26 8.95
C GLU A 106 12.77 -7.24 9.02
N ALA A 107 12.79 -6.23 8.15
CA ALA A 107 11.74 -5.22 8.09
C ALA A 107 10.37 -5.83 7.73
N TYR A 108 10.36 -6.81 6.82
CA TYR A 108 9.17 -7.58 6.48
C TYR A 108 8.56 -8.26 7.73
N LYS A 109 9.39 -8.92 8.53
CA LYS A 109 8.94 -9.64 9.73
C LYS A 109 8.54 -8.68 10.86
N ALA A 110 9.21 -7.54 10.99
CA ALA A 110 8.86 -6.52 11.97
C ALA A 110 7.44 -5.99 11.74
N HIS A 111 7.05 -5.76 10.48
CA HIS A 111 5.68 -5.42 10.12
C HIS A 111 4.68 -6.49 10.50
N ASP A 112 4.96 -7.73 10.09
CA ASP A 112 4.05 -8.85 10.28
C ASP A 112 3.77 -9.07 11.76
N ARG A 113 4.74 -8.82 12.65
CA ARG A 113 4.52 -8.85 14.10
C ARG A 113 3.65 -7.70 14.60
N LEU A 114 3.81 -6.49 14.06
CA LEU A 114 3.07 -5.30 14.50
C LEU A 114 1.62 -5.29 14.01
N HIS A 115 1.37 -5.78 12.79
CA HIS A 115 0.06 -5.65 12.13
C HIS A 115 -0.73 -6.94 12.05
N ARG A 116 -0.19 -8.06 12.53
CA ARG A 116 -0.93 -9.34 12.61
C ARG A 116 -2.20 -9.21 13.44
N ASP A 117 -2.15 -8.51 14.57
CA ASP A 117 -3.30 -8.36 15.45
C ASP A 117 -4.36 -7.44 14.83
N ASP A 118 -3.93 -6.34 14.18
CA ASP A 118 -4.83 -5.45 13.41
C ASP A 118 -5.56 -6.21 12.30
N MET A 119 -4.82 -7.03 11.54
CA MET A 119 -5.38 -7.84 10.44
C MET A 119 -6.30 -8.94 10.96
N ALA A 120 -5.91 -9.64 12.03
CA ALA A 120 -6.74 -10.67 12.64
C ALA A 120 -8.05 -10.08 13.19
N TYR A 121 -7.97 -8.93 13.86
CA TYR A 121 -9.14 -8.20 14.32
C TYR A 121 -10.03 -7.80 13.14
N LEU A 122 -9.48 -7.17 12.10
CA LEU A 122 -10.26 -6.75 10.94
C LEU A 122 -10.91 -7.95 10.23
N MET A 123 -10.18 -9.05 10.03
CA MET A 123 -10.72 -10.29 9.46
C MET A 123 -11.88 -10.83 10.29
N SER A 124 -11.74 -10.90 11.62
CA SER A 124 -12.81 -11.37 12.51
C SER A 124 -14.09 -10.53 12.39
N ARG A 125 -13.94 -9.21 12.20
CA ARG A 125 -15.06 -8.29 12.03
C ARG A 125 -15.67 -8.37 10.64
N LEU A 126 -14.85 -8.57 9.60
CA LEU A 126 -15.33 -8.60 8.22
C LEU A 126 -15.96 -9.95 7.83
N GLN A 127 -15.55 -11.05 8.47
CA GLN A 127 -16.13 -12.38 8.25
C GLN A 127 -17.60 -12.49 8.67
N THR A 128 -18.12 -11.56 9.47
CA THR A 128 -19.55 -11.55 9.84
C THR A 128 -20.46 -11.06 8.72
N PHE A 129 -19.92 -10.41 7.69
CA PHE A 129 -20.69 -9.94 6.54
C PHE A 129 -20.83 -11.02 5.47
N SER A 130 -21.95 -11.02 4.75
CA SER A 130 -22.14 -11.92 3.62
C SER A 130 -21.19 -11.59 2.47
N LEU A 131 -20.92 -12.57 1.60
CA LEU A 131 -20.14 -12.35 0.39
C LEU A 131 -20.75 -11.24 -0.50
N SER A 132 -22.08 -11.14 -0.56
CA SER A 132 -22.76 -10.08 -1.30
C SER A 132 -22.53 -8.68 -0.70
N GLN A 133 -22.51 -8.55 0.63
CA GLN A 133 -22.18 -7.29 1.29
C GLN A 133 -20.72 -6.88 1.02
N ILE A 134 -19.78 -7.84 1.07
CA ILE A 134 -18.38 -7.60 0.72
C ILE A 134 -18.23 -7.21 -0.76
N ALA A 135 -18.97 -7.85 -1.66
CA ALA A 135 -18.97 -7.51 -3.09
C ALA A 135 -19.48 -6.07 -3.34
N VAL A 136 -20.53 -5.64 -2.63
CA VAL A 136 -21.01 -4.25 -2.70
C VAL A 136 -19.92 -3.29 -2.22
N MET A 137 -19.20 -3.60 -1.15
CA MET A 137 -18.09 -2.77 -0.68
C MET A 137 -16.97 -2.64 -1.73
N ALA A 138 -16.66 -3.70 -2.48
CA ALA A 138 -15.68 -3.64 -3.57
C ALA A 138 -16.09 -2.63 -4.65
N VAL A 139 -17.35 -2.70 -5.12
CA VAL A 139 -17.91 -1.75 -6.11
C VAL A 139 -17.87 -0.30 -5.58
N MET A 140 -18.14 -0.12 -4.28
CA MET A 140 -18.05 1.21 -3.66
C MET A 140 -16.62 1.75 -3.62
N PHE A 141 -15.63 0.89 -3.37
CA PHE A 141 -14.22 1.29 -3.41
C PHE A 141 -13.76 1.62 -4.84
N GLU A 142 -14.23 0.89 -5.85
CA GLU A 142 -13.97 1.21 -7.26
C GLU A 142 -14.49 2.61 -7.62
N ALA A 143 -15.74 2.94 -7.22
CA ALA A 143 -16.30 4.27 -7.45
C ALA A 143 -15.50 5.39 -6.76
N LEU A 144 -14.95 5.14 -5.57
CA LEU A 144 -14.06 6.09 -4.88
C LEU A 144 -12.71 6.22 -5.60
N ASP A 145 -12.12 5.11 -6.02
CA ASP A 145 -10.83 5.08 -6.73
C ASP A 145 -10.90 5.84 -8.06
N GLU A 146 -11.96 5.63 -8.85
CA GLU A 146 -12.19 6.35 -10.11
C GLU A 146 -12.16 7.88 -9.93
N ILE A 147 -12.82 8.39 -8.89
CA ILE A 147 -12.84 9.82 -8.59
C ILE A 147 -11.44 10.32 -8.22
N MET A 148 -10.67 9.53 -7.46
CA MET A 148 -9.31 9.89 -7.08
C MET A 148 -8.37 9.88 -8.29
N ALA A 149 -8.43 8.84 -9.11
CA ALA A 149 -7.63 8.71 -10.33
C ALA A 149 -7.89 9.88 -11.31
N GLN A 150 -9.15 10.27 -11.47
CA GLN A 150 -9.52 11.43 -12.28
C GLN A 150 -8.90 12.73 -11.74
N ARG A 151 -8.95 12.95 -10.42
CA ARG A 151 -8.36 14.14 -9.78
C ARG A 151 -6.85 14.19 -9.94
N LEU A 152 -6.16 13.07 -9.72
CA LEU A 152 -4.70 12.98 -9.91
C LEU A 152 -4.31 13.22 -11.38
N THR A 153 -5.11 12.73 -12.33
CA THR A 153 -4.85 12.94 -13.76
C THR A 153 -5.02 14.41 -14.16
N LYS A 154 -6.01 15.12 -13.60
CA LYS A 154 -6.22 16.55 -13.85
C LYS A 154 -5.07 17.39 -13.33
N GLN A 155 -4.57 17.12 -12.13
CA GLN A 155 -3.43 17.83 -11.53
C GLN A 155 -2.09 17.63 -12.26
N ILE A 156 -1.97 16.62 -13.12
CA ILE A 156 -0.75 16.38 -13.93
C ILE A 156 -0.80 17.17 -15.26
N ARG A 157 -1.99 17.61 -15.69
CA ARG A 157 -2.22 18.32 -16.96
C ARG A 157 -2.26 19.84 -16.82
N GLU A 158 -2.24 20.35 -15.59
CA GLU A 158 -2.12 21.77 -15.23
C GLU A 158 -0.71 22.04 -14.70
#